data_AF-L9LBI6-F1
#
_entry.id   AF-L9LBI6-F1
#
_cell.length_a   1.000
_cell.length_b   1.000
_cell.length_c   1.000
_cell.angle_alpha   90.00
_cell.angle_beta   90.00
_cell.angle_gamma   90.00
#
_symmetry.space_group_name_H-M   'P 1'
#
loop_
_entity.id
_entity.type
_entity.pdbx_description
1 polymer ?
#
loop_
_entity_poly.entity_id
_entity_poly.type
_entity_poly.pdbx_seq_one_letter_code
_entity_poly.pdbx_strand_id
1 'polypeptide(L)'
;MRKGKKAAPAPAVVKKQEAKKGVNPPFEKRPKNFGTGQDIQPERDLTRFVKWPRYIWLQRQRAILYKRLKGRPAINQFPQALECQAATPLLKLTHEHRPETKQEKQRLLARAERKAAGKGDVPTKRPPALRAG
;
A
#
# COMPACT_ATOMS: atom_id res chain seq x y z
N MET A 1 -33.59 -2.49 -64.84
CA MET A 1 -32.48 -2.39 -63.87
C MET A 1 -31.92 -0.98 -63.86
N ARG A 2 -32.07 -0.23 -62.77
CA ARG A 2 -31.53 1.14 -62.61
C ARG A 2 -30.20 1.05 -61.85
N LYS A 3 -29.09 1.50 -62.46
CA LYS A 3 -27.75 1.55 -61.84
C LYS A 3 -27.74 2.62 -60.73
N GLY A 4 -27.48 2.21 -59.48
CA GLY A 4 -27.34 3.11 -58.33
C GLY A 4 -26.03 3.91 -58.36
N LYS A 5 -26.11 5.18 -57.95
CA LYS A 5 -24.97 6.11 -57.79
C LYS A 5 -23.98 5.59 -56.73
N LYS A 6 -22.69 5.56 -57.04
CA LYS A 6 -21.61 5.31 -56.07
C LYS A 6 -21.34 6.58 -55.26
N ALA A 7 -21.31 6.46 -53.93
CA ALA A 7 -20.96 7.53 -53.01
C ALA A 7 -19.44 7.80 -53.02
N ALA A 8 -19.04 9.06 -52.89
CA ALA A 8 -17.64 9.47 -52.83
C ALA A 8 -16.99 9.09 -51.47
N PRO A 9 -15.68 8.75 -51.45
CA PRO A 9 -14.99 8.42 -50.21
C PRO A 9 -14.79 9.66 -49.32
N ALA A 10 -14.88 9.46 -48.01
CA ALA A 10 -14.68 10.51 -46.99
C ALA A 10 -13.25 11.07 -47.01
N PRO A 11 -13.06 12.38 -46.71
CA PRO A 11 -11.74 12.99 -46.74
C PRO A 11 -10.81 12.37 -45.70
N ALA A 12 -9.58 12.06 -46.13
CA ALA A 12 -8.54 11.48 -45.29
C ALA A 12 -8.28 12.37 -44.06
N VAL A 13 -8.37 11.76 -42.88
CA VAL A 13 -7.94 12.36 -41.61
C VAL A 13 -6.48 12.77 -41.78
N VAL A 14 -6.26 14.09 -41.85
CA VAL A 14 -4.93 14.70 -41.89
C VAL A 14 -4.21 14.27 -40.62
N LYS A 15 -3.23 13.36 -40.75
CA LYS A 15 -2.25 13.11 -39.69
C LYS A 15 -1.61 14.46 -39.36
N LYS A 16 -1.89 14.97 -38.17
CA LYS A 16 -1.20 16.13 -37.60
C LYS A 16 0.30 15.81 -37.60
N GLN A 17 1.03 16.39 -38.55
CA GLN A 17 2.48 16.30 -38.57
C GLN A 17 2.98 17.09 -37.35
N GLU A 18 3.64 16.40 -36.43
CA GLU A 18 4.35 17.04 -35.34
C GLU A 18 5.41 17.97 -35.95
N ALA A 19 5.31 19.26 -35.66
CA ALA A 19 6.24 20.26 -36.13
C ALA A 19 7.65 19.92 -35.60
N LYS A 20 8.57 19.56 -36.51
CA LYS A 20 9.99 19.44 -36.19
C LYS A 20 10.51 20.85 -35.87
N LYS A 21 10.72 21.13 -34.58
CA LYS A 21 11.39 22.36 -34.13
C LYS A 21 12.77 22.43 -34.79
N GLY A 22 13.05 23.53 -35.50
CA GLY A 22 14.34 23.78 -36.12
C GLY A 22 15.46 23.76 -35.07
N VAL A 23 16.53 23.04 -35.34
CA VAL A 23 17.71 22.99 -34.48
C VAL A 23 18.38 24.36 -34.54
N ASN A 24 18.49 25.01 -33.38
CA ASN A 24 19.21 26.28 -33.25
C ASN A 24 20.71 26.00 -33.48
N PRO A 25 21.37 26.63 -34.47
CA PRO A 25 22.74 26.30 -34.90
C PRO A 25 23.85 26.21 -33.82
N PRO A 26 23.85 26.98 -32.71
CA PRO A 26 24.89 26.86 -31.69
C PRO A 26 24.75 25.64 -30.77
N PHE A 27 23.66 24.87 -30.85
CA PHE A 27 23.43 23.71 -29.98
C PHE A 27 23.65 22.39 -30.72
N GLU A 28 24.82 21.80 -30.51
CA GLU A 28 25.18 20.47 -31.00
C GLU A 28 24.73 19.36 -30.03
N LYS A 29 24.34 18.20 -30.57
CA LYS A 29 24.14 16.99 -29.76
C LYS A 29 25.50 16.37 -29.43
N ARG A 30 25.80 16.23 -28.13
CA ARG A 30 27.01 15.55 -27.63
C ARG A 30 26.63 14.32 -26.79
N PRO A 31 26.22 13.21 -27.43
CA PRO A 31 25.89 11.99 -26.69
C PRO A 31 27.16 11.39 -26.08
N LYS A 32 27.07 10.98 -24.81
CA LYS A 32 28.12 10.25 -24.11
C LYS A 32 27.95 8.74 -24.30
N ASN A 33 29.04 8.02 -24.44
CA ASN A 33 29.05 6.56 -24.55
C ASN A 33 29.42 5.93 -23.19
N PHE A 34 28.45 5.30 -22.52
CA PHE A 34 28.63 4.70 -21.20
C PHE A 34 29.01 3.21 -21.24
N GLY A 35 29.52 2.72 -22.38
CA GLY A 35 30.07 1.37 -22.50
C GLY A 35 31.33 1.17 -21.65
N THR A 36 31.71 -0.08 -21.45
CA THR A 36 32.94 -0.44 -20.71
C THR A 36 34.16 0.22 -21.37
N GLY A 37 34.94 1.00 -20.60
CA GLY A 37 36.17 1.65 -21.08
C GLY A 37 35.97 2.94 -21.88
N GLN A 38 34.76 3.48 -21.92
CA GLN A 38 34.43 4.74 -22.60
C GLN A 38 34.21 5.87 -21.56
N ASP A 39 33.16 6.68 -21.68
CA ASP A 39 32.87 7.77 -20.75
C ASP A 39 32.51 7.25 -19.34
N ILE A 40 32.68 8.12 -18.33
CA ILE A 40 32.33 7.83 -16.93
C ILE A 40 30.86 7.41 -16.83
N GLN A 41 30.62 6.27 -16.18
CA GLN A 41 29.28 5.74 -15.97
C GLN A 41 28.42 6.74 -15.16
N PRO A 42 27.15 6.93 -15.53
CA PRO A 42 26.25 7.80 -14.78
C PRO A 42 25.96 7.18 -13.41
N GLU A 43 25.51 8.01 -12.48
CA GLU A 43 24.95 7.53 -11.22
C GLU A 43 23.75 6.63 -11.49
N ARG A 44 23.73 5.47 -10.83
CA ARG A 44 22.69 4.45 -10.96
C ARG A 44 22.17 4.05 -9.60
N ASP A 45 21.01 3.40 -9.58
CA ASP A 45 20.51 2.80 -8.37
C ASP A 45 21.45 1.66 -7.89
N LEU A 46 22.11 1.89 -6.75
CA LEU A 46 23.01 0.94 -6.10
C LEU A 46 22.33 0.19 -4.95
N THR A 47 21.04 0.36 -4.69
CA THR A 47 20.31 -0.23 -3.54
C THR A 47 20.56 -1.73 -3.33
N ARG A 48 20.76 -2.50 -4.41
CA ARG A 48 21.08 -3.94 -4.33
C ARG A 48 22.53 -4.24 -3.92
N PHE A 49 23.47 -3.35 -4.25
CA PHE A 49 24.92 -3.52 -4.03
C PHE A 49 25.44 -2.74 -2.81
N VAL A 50 24.60 -1.89 -2.22
CA VAL A 50 24.91 -1.19 -0.97
C VAL A 50 25.23 -2.20 0.13
N LYS A 51 26.31 -1.92 0.87
CA LYS A 51 26.61 -2.59 2.14
C LYS A 51 25.59 -2.15 3.19
N TRP A 52 24.49 -2.89 3.29
CA TRP A 52 23.41 -2.59 4.23
C TRP A 52 23.86 -2.71 5.70
N PRO A 53 23.31 -1.88 6.61
CA PRO A 53 23.47 -2.03 8.04
C PRO A 53 23.19 -3.47 8.53
N ARG A 54 23.93 -3.92 9.54
CA ARG A 54 23.90 -5.33 10.02
C ARG A 54 22.49 -5.81 10.37
N TYR A 55 21.65 -4.98 10.99
CA TYR A 55 20.30 -5.37 11.40
C TYR A 55 19.39 -5.68 10.20
N ILE A 56 19.53 -4.94 9.09
CA ILE A 56 18.77 -5.20 7.85
C ILE A 56 19.21 -6.53 7.23
N TRP A 57 20.51 -6.79 7.23
CA TRP A 57 21.05 -8.04 6.71
C TRP A 57 20.54 -9.24 7.50
N LEU A 58 20.58 -9.18 8.83
CA LEU A 58 20.07 -10.23 9.71
C LEU A 58 18.57 -10.47 9.52
N GLN A 59 17.76 -9.41 9.39
CA GLN A 59 16.32 -9.53 9.12
C GLN A 59 16.05 -10.22 7.78
N ARG A 60 16.76 -9.83 6.72
CA ARG A 60 16.62 -10.44 5.37
C ARG A 60 17.06 -11.90 5.36
N GLN A 61 18.20 -12.22 5.98
CA GLN A 61 18.69 -13.59 6.10
C GLN A 61 17.72 -14.47 6.88
N ARG A 62 17.18 -13.98 8.00
CA ARG A 62 16.16 -14.70 8.78
C ARG A 62 14.92 -15.02 7.92
N ALA A 63 14.44 -14.06 7.13
CA ALA A 63 13.32 -14.28 6.22
C ALA A 63 13.63 -15.30 5.11
N ILE A 64 14.85 -15.29 4.55
CA ILE A 64 15.30 -16.29 3.56
C ILE A 64 15.35 -17.68 4.20
N LEU A 65 15.84 -17.78 5.44
CA LEU A 65 15.96 -19.04 6.15
C LEU A 65 14.59 -19.68 6.40
N TYR A 66 13.60 -18.91 6.84
CA TYR A 66 12.22 -19.39 7.04
C TYR A 66 11.58 -19.92 5.76
N LYS A 67 11.96 -19.39 4.58
CA LYS A 67 11.45 -19.87 3.28
C LYS A 67 12.16 -21.13 2.78
N ARG A 68 13.46 -21.27 3.09
CA ARG A 68 14.29 -22.38 2.59
C ARG A 68 14.22 -23.62 3.44
N LEU A 69 14.09 -23.46 4.76
CA LEU A 69 13.99 -24.58 5.67
C LEU A 69 12.55 -25.07 5.78
N LYS A 70 12.38 -26.40 5.86
CA LYS A 70 11.09 -27.00 6.14
C LYS A 70 10.76 -26.79 7.62
N GLY A 71 9.85 -25.86 7.91
CA GLY A 71 9.31 -25.63 9.26
C GLY A 71 8.36 -26.74 9.73
N ARG A 72 8.03 -26.73 11.03
CA ARG A 72 6.98 -27.59 11.61
C ARG A 72 5.60 -27.08 11.19
N PRO A 73 4.60 -27.96 10.93
CA PRO A 73 3.25 -27.54 10.53
C PRO A 73 2.60 -26.54 11.50
N ALA A 74 2.79 -26.73 12.81
CA ALA A 74 2.28 -25.82 13.84
C ALA A 74 2.80 -24.37 13.73
N ILE A 75 3.97 -24.16 13.12
CA ILE A 75 4.53 -22.82 12.87
C ILE A 75 4.07 -22.32 11.49
N ASN A 76 3.97 -23.23 10.52
CA ASN A 76 3.63 -22.89 9.13
C ASN A 76 2.14 -22.55 8.91
N GLN A 77 1.28 -22.73 9.92
CA GLN A 77 -0.12 -22.28 9.85
C GLN A 77 -0.27 -20.75 9.90
N PHE A 78 0.65 -20.02 10.56
CA PHE A 78 0.52 -18.58 10.76
C PHE A 78 0.79 -17.72 9.52
N PRO A 79 1.71 -18.10 8.61
CA PRO A 79 1.82 -17.44 7.30
C PRO A 79 0.57 -17.58 6.43
N GLN A 80 -0.27 -18.59 6.66
CA GLN A 80 -1.53 -18.78 5.95
C GLN A 80 -2.62 -17.93 6.61
N ALA A 81 -2.77 -16.70 6.12
CA ALA A 81 -3.73 -15.73 6.65
C ALA A 81 -5.12 -15.84 6.01
N LEU A 82 -6.12 -15.25 6.66
CA LEU A 82 -7.47 -15.07 6.12
C LEU A 82 -7.43 -14.14 4.89
N GLU A 83 -8.25 -14.42 3.88
CA GLU A 83 -8.36 -13.58 2.69
C GLU A 83 -8.89 -12.17 3.00
N CYS A 84 -8.46 -11.18 2.23
CA CYS A 84 -8.88 -9.78 2.38
C CYS A 84 -10.40 -9.58 2.36
N GLN A 85 -11.13 -10.35 1.53
CA GLN A 85 -12.59 -10.27 1.42
C GLN A 85 -13.30 -10.64 2.73
N ALA A 86 -12.80 -11.64 3.45
CA ALA A 86 -13.33 -12.07 4.74
C ALA A 86 -12.74 -11.27 5.93
N ALA A 87 -11.49 -10.81 5.82
CA ALA A 87 -10.84 -10.03 6.86
C ALA A 87 -11.47 -8.64 7.04
N THR A 88 -11.89 -8.00 5.96
CA THR A 88 -12.49 -6.65 6.00
C THR A 88 -13.77 -6.58 6.86
N PRO A 89 -14.81 -7.41 6.64
CA PRO A 89 -16.01 -7.38 7.48
C PRO A 89 -15.72 -7.80 8.92
N LEU A 90 -14.80 -8.75 9.14
CA LEU A 90 -14.38 -9.15 10.48
C LEU A 90 -13.75 -7.98 11.23
N LEU A 91 -12.85 -7.22 10.59
CA LEU A 91 -12.23 -6.05 11.21
C LEU A 91 -13.25 -4.96 11.53
N LYS A 92 -14.24 -4.72 10.65
CA LYS A 92 -15.35 -3.79 10.92
C LYS A 92 -16.15 -4.21 12.15
N LEU A 93 -16.53 -5.48 12.24
CA LEU A 93 -17.23 -6.02 13.41
C LEU A 93 -16.41 -5.87 14.70
N THR A 94 -15.10 -6.17 14.66
CA THR A 94 -14.23 -6.01 15.84
C THR A 94 -14.05 -4.55 16.24
N HIS A 95 -14.16 -3.61 15.30
CA HIS A 95 -14.09 -2.19 15.57
C HIS A 95 -15.34 -1.70 16.32
N GLU A 96 -16.52 -2.19 15.95
CA GLU A 96 -17.78 -1.89 16.66
C GLU A 96 -17.77 -2.37 18.12
N HIS A 97 -17.10 -3.50 18.38
CA HIS A 97 -16.98 -4.10 19.71
C HIS A 97 -15.64 -3.80 20.41
N ARG A 98 -14.98 -2.70 20.07
CA ARG A 98 -13.70 -2.34 20.71
C ARG A 98 -13.89 -1.98 22.20
N PRO A 99 -13.00 -2.39 23.10
CA PRO A 99 -13.05 -1.96 24.49
C PRO A 99 -12.84 -0.44 24.64
N GLU A 100 -13.51 0.14 25.64
CA GLU A 100 -13.44 1.57 25.97
C GLU A 100 -12.00 2.06 26.16
N THR A 101 -11.70 3.20 25.56
CA THR A 101 -10.45 3.94 25.75
C THR A 101 -10.38 4.55 27.15
N LYS A 102 -9.19 4.97 27.58
CA LYS A 102 -9.01 5.65 28.87
C LYS A 102 -9.85 6.93 28.99
N GLN A 103 -10.06 7.64 27.87
CA GLN A 103 -10.88 8.85 27.82
C GLN A 103 -12.38 8.52 27.97
N GLU A 104 -12.89 7.52 27.26
CA GLU A 104 -14.29 7.11 27.37
C GLU A 104 -14.63 6.53 28.75
N LYS A 105 -13.64 5.94 29.42
CA LYS A 105 -13.76 5.53 30.83
C LYS A 105 -13.97 6.69 31.81
N GLN A 106 -13.87 7.95 31.39
CA GLN A 106 -14.36 9.10 32.16
C GLN A 106 -15.86 9.00 32.49
N ARG A 107 -16.62 8.11 31.80
CA ARG A 107 -17.96 7.67 32.24
C ARG A 107 -17.99 7.29 33.72
N LEU A 108 -16.91 6.69 34.25
CA LEU A 108 -16.84 6.30 35.66
C LEU A 108 -16.87 7.52 36.60
N LEU A 109 -16.22 8.62 36.21
CA LEU A 109 -16.27 9.89 36.97
C LEU A 109 -17.70 10.46 36.95
N ALA A 110 -18.32 10.53 35.78
CA ALA A 110 -19.70 10.98 35.64
C ALA A 110 -20.69 10.09 36.43
N ARG A 111 -20.42 8.78 36.54
CA ARG A 111 -21.20 7.87 37.40
C ARG A 111 -20.97 8.15 38.89
N ALA A 112 -19.73 8.41 39.29
CA ALA A 112 -19.39 8.74 40.68
C ALA A 112 -20.07 10.04 41.13
N GLU A 113 -20.05 11.08 40.29
CA GLU A 113 -20.74 12.36 40.53
C GLU A 113 -22.25 12.17 40.71
N ARG A 114 -22.90 11.39 39.84
CA ARG A 114 -24.33 11.09 39.95
C ARG A 114 -24.69 10.34 41.23
N LYS A 115 -23.82 9.42 41.66
CA LYS A 115 -23.98 8.69 42.91
C LYS A 115 -23.82 9.61 44.13
N ALA A 116 -22.86 10.53 44.09
CA ALA A 116 -22.66 11.55 45.13
C ALA A 116 -23.87 12.51 45.24
N ALA A 117 -24.52 12.83 44.11
CA ALA A 117 -25.73 13.66 44.06
C ALA A 117 -27.02 12.94 44.54
N GLY A 118 -26.92 11.80 45.21
CA GLY A 118 -28.05 11.10 45.83
C GLY A 118 -28.93 10.28 44.88
N LYS A 119 -28.62 10.25 43.58
CA LYS A 119 -29.25 9.29 42.65
C LYS A 119 -28.56 7.95 42.88
N GLY A 120 -29.27 6.98 43.47
CA GLY A 120 -28.75 5.66 43.83
C GLY A 120 -28.01 4.93 42.69
N ASP A 121 -27.24 3.92 43.05
CA ASP A 121 -26.41 3.20 42.07
C ASP A 121 -27.28 2.28 41.19
N VAL A 122 -27.64 2.76 39.99
CA VAL A 122 -28.41 1.97 39.02
C VAL A 122 -27.47 0.96 38.33
N PRO A 123 -27.72 -0.36 38.45
CA PRO A 123 -26.91 -1.37 37.78
C PRO A 123 -26.99 -1.21 36.25
N THR A 124 -25.91 -0.72 35.65
CA THR A 124 -25.81 -0.58 34.19
C THR A 124 -25.28 -1.88 33.58
N LYS A 125 -25.96 -2.41 32.56
CA LYS A 125 -25.48 -3.59 31.82
C LYS A 125 -24.15 -3.28 31.13
N ARG A 126 -23.17 -4.17 31.28
CA ARG A 126 -21.86 -4.03 30.65
C ARG A 126 -22.00 -4.24 29.12
N PRO A 127 -21.50 -3.32 28.28
CA PRO A 127 -21.55 -3.51 26.83
C PRO A 127 -20.67 -4.70 26.41
N PRO A 128 -21.07 -5.46 25.36
CA PRO A 128 -20.24 -6.51 24.80
C PRO A 128 -18.99 -5.88 24.18
N ALA A 129 -17.82 -6.34 24.64
CA ALA A 129 -16.54 -5.85 24.19
C ALA A 129 -15.60 -7.02 23.89
N LEU A 130 -14.75 -6.84 22.89
CA LEU A 130 -13.70 -7.77 22.52
C LEU A 130 -12.73 -7.95 23.71
N ARG A 131 -12.44 -9.20 24.05
CA ARG A 131 -11.43 -9.53 25.06
C ARG A 131 -10.06 -9.65 24.38
N ALA A 132 -9.08 -8.96 24.92
CA ALA A 132 -7.68 -9.07 24.54
C ALA A 132 -6.85 -9.44 25.78
N GLY A 133 -5.80 -10.25 25.58
CA GLY A 133 -4.86 -10.69 26.62
C GLY A 133 -3.70 -9.74 26.80
#